data_AF-A0A1C2Y2C7-F1
#
_entry.id   AF-A0A1C2Y2C7-F1
#
_cell.length_a   1.000
_cell.length_b   1.000
_cell.length_c   1.000
_cell.angle_alpha   90.00
_cell.angle_beta   90.00
_cell.angle_gamma   90.00
#
_symmetry.space_group_name_H-M   'P 1'
#
loop_
_entity.id
_entity.type
_entity.pdbx_description
1 polymer ?
#
loop_
_entity_poly.entity_id
_entity_poly.type
_entity_poly.pdbx_seq_one_letter_code
_entity_poly.pdbx_strand_id
1 'polypeptide(L)'
;MIKMTRPVVLLIVLTLMVTFNFPVTADELSEALKQQEKILNQQKNAEGNLNSLTTKAQQMEKQIRQLTTQISDAEVDLDQKENAHAKAQEEVTAIQTEVTAKQQELKGRQDTLRSRVRAIYEEGQVNYLEVLFQSTDLSDFISRVEYLSCLVENDQTILSDIRVQKQDLDKKKELLVAKMDEAESLKQQAEAAKNYLDSSKSKKEVALAENKEDQEALLEQIDKLERDSKALESKIRELQKNNTGGVTGTVSVWPAPGYKYITSTFGYRVHPITKQYKLHTGVDIGAPYGAKIVAAGSGTVVFSGWYGAYGNAIIIDHGNKISTLYGHMSSRAVAVNTTVAAGQTIGYVGSTGWSTGAHLHFEVRKDGTPTNPMAYF
;
A
#
# COMPACT_ATOMS: atom_id res chain seq x y z
N MET A 1 -89.31 7.65 9.36
CA MET A 1 -89.73 9.05 9.64
C MET A 1 -88.48 9.91 9.66
N ILE A 2 -88.15 10.58 8.56
CA ILE A 2 -88.41 12.01 8.22
C ILE A 2 -87.23 12.94 8.60
N LYS A 3 -86.50 13.36 7.55
CA LYS A 3 -85.90 14.67 7.19
C LYS A 3 -85.05 15.42 8.23
N MET A 4 -83.75 15.62 7.97
CA MET A 4 -83.12 16.76 7.24
C MET A 4 -83.30 18.13 7.92
N THR A 5 -82.18 18.83 8.17
CA THR A 5 -81.81 20.10 7.49
C THR A 5 -80.49 20.67 8.04
N ARG A 6 -79.62 21.12 7.12
CA ARG A 6 -78.61 22.17 7.37
C ARG A 6 -79.24 23.51 6.95
N PRO A 7 -78.71 24.65 7.43
CA PRO A 7 -78.12 25.56 6.45
C PRO A 7 -76.82 26.24 6.90
N VAL A 8 -76.06 26.64 5.88
CA VAL A 8 -74.91 27.56 5.89
C VAL A 8 -75.43 29.00 5.93
N VAL A 9 -74.83 29.89 6.73
CA VAL A 9 -74.79 31.33 6.44
C VAL A 9 -73.42 31.88 6.85
N LEU A 10 -72.80 32.53 5.86
CA LEU A 10 -71.56 33.28 5.83
C LEU A 10 -71.87 34.75 6.19
N LEU A 11 -71.08 35.43 7.03
CA LEU A 11 -70.88 36.88 6.87
C LEU A 11 -69.58 37.38 7.55
N ILE A 12 -68.83 38.13 6.75
CA ILE A 12 -67.56 38.83 6.96
C ILE A 12 -67.81 40.22 7.56
N VAL A 13 -67.08 40.63 8.61
CA VAL A 13 -66.64 42.02 8.90
C VAL A 13 -65.41 41.92 9.83
N LEU A 14 -64.17 42.05 9.31
CA LEU A 14 -63.35 43.26 9.22
C LEU A 14 -62.65 43.68 10.54
N THR A 15 -61.33 43.45 10.56
CA THR A 15 -60.26 44.24 11.21
C THR A 15 -60.29 44.48 12.72
N LEU A 16 -59.36 43.83 13.42
CA LEU A 16 -58.41 44.56 14.26
C LEU A 16 -57.00 43.99 14.03
N MET A 17 -56.24 44.72 13.23
CA MET A 17 -54.78 44.64 13.16
C MET A 17 -54.24 44.83 14.59
N VAL A 18 -53.80 43.74 15.21
CA VAL A 18 -52.78 43.83 16.25
C VAL A 18 -51.57 43.13 15.68
N THR A 19 -50.74 43.91 15.01
CA THR A 19 -49.38 43.54 14.63
C THR A 19 -48.57 43.41 15.91
N PHE A 20 -48.64 42.24 16.55
CA PHE A 20 -47.57 41.80 17.43
C PHE A 20 -46.36 41.52 16.55
N ASN A 21 -45.53 42.55 16.34
CA ASN A 21 -44.16 42.39 15.88
C ASN A 21 -43.38 41.69 17.00
N PHE A 22 -43.44 40.36 17.03
CA PHE A 22 -42.44 39.59 17.76
C PHE A 22 -41.13 39.68 16.96
N PRO A 23 -39.99 40.00 17.58
CA PRO A 23 -38.71 39.92 16.91
C PRO A 23 -38.39 38.45 16.63
N VAL A 24 -38.68 38.00 15.41
CA VAL A 24 -38.29 36.70 14.84
C VAL A 24 -36.80 36.78 14.49
N THR A 25 -35.93 36.77 15.50
CA THR A 25 -34.46 36.80 15.31
C THR A 25 -33.71 35.89 16.27
N ALA A 26 -34.25 35.61 17.46
CA ALA A 26 -33.59 34.77 18.46
C ALA A 26 -33.73 33.26 18.18
N ASP A 27 -34.89 32.83 17.66
CA ASP A 27 -35.21 31.39 17.47
C ASP A 27 -34.47 30.80 16.26
N GLU A 28 -34.38 31.53 15.15
CA GLU A 28 -33.59 31.12 13.97
C GLU A 28 -32.08 31.09 14.24
N LEU A 29 -31.56 32.02 15.04
CA LEU A 29 -30.15 32.02 15.44
C LEU A 29 -29.83 30.85 16.37
N SER A 30 -30.71 30.57 17.35
CA SER A 30 -30.60 29.40 18.24
C SER A 30 -30.60 28.08 17.46
N GLU A 31 -31.50 27.96 16.48
CA GLU A 31 -31.60 26.76 15.65
C GLU A 31 -30.40 26.61 14.69
N ALA A 32 -29.91 27.70 14.11
CA ALA A 32 -28.68 27.71 13.32
C ALA A 32 -27.44 27.32 14.15
N LEU A 33 -27.36 27.76 15.42
CA LEU A 33 -26.30 27.39 16.36
C LEU A 33 -26.35 25.90 16.73
N LYS A 34 -27.55 25.33 16.96
CA LYS A 34 -27.70 23.88 17.17
C LYS A 34 -27.33 23.07 15.93
N GLN A 35 -27.70 23.54 14.74
CA GLN A 35 -27.35 22.90 13.48
C GLN A 35 -25.83 22.96 13.24
N GLN A 36 -25.19 24.06 13.64
CA GLN A 36 -23.73 24.20 13.65
C GLN A 36 -23.08 23.19 14.60
N GLU A 37 -23.60 23.05 15.83
CA GLU A 37 -23.09 22.06 16.79
C GLU A 37 -23.23 20.61 16.28
N LYS A 38 -24.34 20.30 15.60
CA LYS A 38 -24.55 18.98 14.98
C LYS A 38 -23.57 18.70 13.85
N ILE A 39 -23.35 19.67 12.97
CA ILE A 39 -22.35 19.57 11.88
C ILE A 39 -20.95 19.44 12.45
N LEU A 40 -20.62 20.19 13.52
CA LEU A 40 -19.35 20.08 14.23
C LEU A 40 -19.12 18.69 14.84
N ASN A 41 -20.14 18.08 15.45
CA ASN A 41 -20.04 16.71 15.97
C ASN A 41 -19.89 15.68 14.84
N GLN A 42 -20.60 15.84 13.72
CA GLN A 42 -20.44 14.98 12.54
C GLN A 42 -19.04 15.12 11.93
N GLN A 43 -18.52 16.33 11.87
CA GLN A 43 -17.18 16.63 11.39
C GLN A 43 -16.10 16.03 12.30
N LYS A 44 -16.25 16.16 13.63
CA LYS A 44 -15.36 15.50 14.62
C LYS A 44 -15.31 13.98 14.45
N ASN A 45 -16.47 13.35 14.21
CA ASN A 45 -16.53 11.90 13.96
C ASN A 45 -15.86 11.52 12.63
N ALA A 46 -16.12 12.28 11.56
CA ALA A 46 -15.48 12.07 10.26
C ALA A 46 -13.94 12.25 10.33
N GLU A 47 -13.45 13.20 11.12
CA GLU A 47 -12.02 13.43 11.33
C GLU A 47 -11.36 12.36 12.21
N GLY A 48 -12.06 11.84 13.22
CA GLY A 48 -11.63 10.66 13.96
C GLY A 48 -11.48 9.43 13.05
N ASN A 49 -12.42 9.27 12.11
CA ASN A 49 -12.35 8.25 11.08
C ASN A 49 -11.18 8.48 10.11
N LEU A 50 -10.90 9.73 9.71
CA LEU A 50 -9.77 10.08 8.85
C LEU A 50 -8.41 9.81 9.51
N ASN A 51 -8.26 10.11 10.80
CA ASN A 51 -7.00 9.83 11.51
C ASN A 51 -6.77 8.32 11.66
N SER A 52 -7.83 7.58 11.97
CA SER A 52 -7.82 6.10 11.95
C SER A 52 -7.44 5.59 10.56
N LEU A 53 -8.02 6.16 9.49
CA LEU A 53 -7.72 5.77 8.13
C LEU A 53 -6.29 6.14 7.70
N THR A 54 -5.77 7.28 8.13
CA THR A 54 -4.37 7.68 7.88
C THR A 54 -3.41 6.69 8.55
N THR A 55 -3.71 6.26 9.77
CA THR A 55 -2.95 5.23 10.48
C THR A 55 -3.02 3.89 9.76
N LYS A 56 -4.22 3.50 9.27
CA LYS A 56 -4.41 2.30 8.43
C LYS A 56 -3.63 2.39 7.12
N ALA A 57 -3.64 3.54 6.44
CA ALA A 57 -2.91 3.76 5.19
C ALA A 57 -1.40 3.66 5.40
N GLN A 58 -0.85 4.23 6.48
CA GLN A 58 0.56 4.07 6.85
C GLN A 58 0.93 2.61 7.15
N GLN A 59 0.03 1.88 7.82
CA GLN A 59 0.20 0.46 8.09
C GLN A 59 0.16 -0.38 6.81
N MET A 60 -0.79 -0.11 5.90
CA MET A 60 -0.87 -0.73 4.58
C MET A 60 0.37 -0.42 3.74
N GLU A 61 0.89 0.81 3.78
CA GLU A 61 2.12 1.18 3.06
C GLU A 61 3.33 0.39 3.58
N LYS A 62 3.40 0.14 4.90
CA LYS A 62 4.40 -0.75 5.50
C LYS A 62 4.23 -2.20 5.01
N GLN A 63 3.00 -2.70 4.95
CA GLN A 63 2.71 -4.05 4.44
C GLN A 63 3.06 -4.18 2.94
N ILE A 64 2.76 -3.17 2.12
CA ILE A 64 3.11 -3.13 0.69
C ILE A 64 4.63 -3.12 0.50
N ARG A 65 5.38 -2.39 1.34
CA ARG A 65 6.85 -2.43 1.32
C ARG A 65 7.37 -3.83 1.64
N GLN A 66 6.84 -4.46 2.70
CA GLN A 66 7.22 -5.84 3.07
C GLN A 66 6.90 -6.84 1.96
N LEU A 67 5.70 -6.78 1.37
CA LEU A 67 5.31 -7.61 0.23
C LEU A 67 6.21 -7.36 -0.99
N THR A 68 6.63 -6.13 -1.23
CA THR A 68 7.53 -5.80 -2.36
C THR A 68 8.91 -6.44 -2.17
N THR A 69 9.45 -6.44 -0.95
CA THR A 69 10.69 -7.16 -0.64
C THR A 69 10.50 -8.68 -0.81
N GLN A 70 9.42 -9.25 -0.27
CA GLN A 70 9.12 -10.68 -0.42
C GLN A 70 8.96 -11.12 -1.88
N ILE A 71 8.33 -10.29 -2.73
CA ILE A 71 8.21 -10.52 -4.17
C ILE A 71 9.60 -10.52 -4.82
N SER A 72 10.45 -9.54 -4.49
CA SER A 72 11.81 -9.48 -5.03
C SER A 72 12.63 -10.71 -4.65
N ASP A 73 12.56 -11.14 -3.39
CA ASP A 73 13.28 -12.32 -2.90
C ASP A 73 12.76 -13.60 -3.59
N ALA A 74 11.44 -13.72 -3.77
CA ALA A 74 10.81 -14.84 -4.46
C ALA A 74 11.13 -14.88 -5.96
N GLU A 75 11.27 -13.73 -6.62
CA GLU A 75 11.71 -13.65 -8.03
C GLU A 75 13.14 -14.15 -8.20
N VAL A 76 14.04 -13.79 -7.26
CA VAL A 76 15.42 -14.27 -7.27
C VAL A 76 15.49 -15.78 -6.99
N ASP A 77 14.73 -16.28 -6.02
CA ASP A 77 14.69 -17.73 -5.73
C ASP A 77 14.13 -18.52 -6.93
N LEU A 78 13.04 -18.05 -7.55
CA LEU A 78 12.46 -18.68 -8.75
C LEU A 78 13.48 -18.77 -9.88
N ASP A 79 14.18 -17.67 -10.20
CA ASP A 79 15.20 -17.65 -11.25
C ASP A 79 16.35 -18.62 -10.95
N GLN A 80 16.80 -18.70 -9.70
CA GLN A 80 17.82 -19.67 -9.28
C GLN A 80 17.34 -21.11 -9.46
N LYS A 81 16.08 -21.41 -9.12
CA LYS A 81 15.50 -22.76 -9.25
C LYS A 81 15.28 -23.15 -10.72
N GLU A 82 14.81 -22.24 -11.56
CA GLU A 82 14.65 -22.47 -13.00
C GLU A 82 16.00 -22.71 -13.67
N ASN A 83 17.02 -21.92 -13.34
CA ASN A 83 18.38 -22.11 -13.83
C ASN A 83 18.99 -23.43 -13.36
N ALA A 84 18.76 -23.84 -12.11
CA ALA A 84 19.22 -25.13 -11.59
C ALA A 84 18.50 -26.30 -12.30
N HIS A 85 17.18 -26.20 -12.52
CA HIS A 85 16.41 -27.19 -13.26
C HIS A 85 16.92 -27.32 -14.71
N ALA A 86 17.17 -26.20 -15.40
CA ALA A 86 17.70 -26.21 -16.76
C ALA A 86 19.05 -26.96 -16.85
N LYS A 87 19.98 -26.69 -15.92
CA LYS A 87 21.26 -27.39 -15.84
C LYS A 87 21.09 -28.89 -15.58
N ALA A 88 20.21 -29.26 -14.65
CA ALA A 88 19.94 -30.67 -14.37
C ALA A 88 19.33 -31.38 -15.60
N GLN A 89 18.46 -30.70 -16.35
CA GLN A 89 17.87 -31.22 -17.59
C GLN A 89 18.93 -31.44 -18.70
N GLU A 90 19.91 -30.53 -18.81
CA GLU A 90 21.05 -30.69 -19.71
C GLU A 90 21.91 -31.90 -19.32
N GLU A 91 22.22 -32.07 -18.03
CA GLU A 91 22.96 -33.23 -17.52
C GLU A 91 22.22 -34.55 -17.79
N VAL A 92 20.89 -34.59 -17.55
CA VAL A 92 20.05 -35.74 -17.87
C VAL A 92 20.14 -36.09 -19.35
N THR A 93 20.03 -35.08 -20.22
CA THR A 93 20.10 -35.29 -21.68
C THR A 93 21.46 -35.84 -22.10
N ALA A 94 22.55 -35.28 -21.58
CA ALA A 94 23.90 -35.73 -21.86
C ALA A 94 24.12 -37.19 -21.41
N ILE A 95 23.74 -37.53 -20.18
CA ILE A 95 23.86 -38.89 -19.65
C ILE A 95 22.98 -39.87 -20.43
N GLN A 96 21.76 -39.47 -20.80
CA GLN A 96 20.86 -40.30 -21.61
C GLN A 96 21.48 -40.64 -22.98
N THR A 97 22.14 -39.67 -23.63
CA THR A 97 22.88 -39.91 -24.89
C THR A 97 24.02 -40.90 -24.67
N GLU A 98 24.81 -40.75 -23.61
CA GLU A 98 25.91 -41.66 -23.29
C GLU A 98 25.43 -43.09 -22.96
N VAL A 99 24.35 -43.22 -22.20
CA VAL A 99 23.70 -44.51 -21.88
C VAL A 99 23.25 -45.21 -23.16
N THR A 100 22.63 -44.47 -24.08
CA THR A 100 22.16 -45.00 -25.37
C THR A 100 23.33 -45.49 -26.22
N ALA A 101 24.41 -44.71 -26.31
CA ALA A 101 25.61 -45.10 -27.04
C ALA A 101 26.26 -46.36 -26.44
N LYS A 102 26.39 -46.44 -25.10
CA LYS A 102 26.94 -47.63 -24.42
C LYS A 102 26.06 -48.86 -24.54
N GLN A 103 24.74 -48.69 -24.55
CA GLN A 103 23.81 -49.80 -24.83
C GLN A 103 24.03 -50.37 -26.23
N GLN A 104 24.23 -49.50 -27.23
CA GLN A 104 24.48 -49.91 -28.60
C GLN A 104 25.84 -50.59 -28.74
N GLU A 105 26.89 -50.07 -28.10
CA GLU A 105 28.23 -50.69 -28.09
C GLU A 105 28.19 -52.09 -27.44
N LEU A 106 27.60 -52.20 -26.26
CA LEU A 106 27.47 -53.46 -25.53
C LEU A 106 26.69 -54.50 -26.35
N LYS A 107 25.61 -54.08 -27.02
CA LYS A 107 24.84 -54.94 -27.92
C LYS A 107 25.71 -55.46 -29.07
N GLY A 108 26.49 -54.58 -29.72
CA GLY A 108 27.42 -54.97 -30.78
C GLY A 108 28.41 -56.05 -30.33
N ARG A 109 29.02 -55.86 -29.16
CA ARG A 109 29.96 -56.86 -28.59
C ARG A 109 29.27 -58.18 -28.24
N GLN A 110 28.06 -58.12 -27.69
CA GLN A 110 27.26 -59.32 -27.42
C GLN A 110 26.91 -60.08 -28.70
N ASP A 111 26.60 -59.38 -29.79
CA ASP A 111 26.29 -60.00 -31.07
C ASP A 111 27.54 -60.64 -31.73
N THR A 112 28.72 -60.02 -31.60
CA THR A 112 30.01 -60.64 -31.98
C THR A 112 30.25 -61.93 -31.19
N LEU A 113 30.12 -61.88 -29.86
CA LEU A 113 30.30 -63.06 -29.00
C LEU A 113 29.30 -64.17 -29.35
N ARG A 114 28.02 -63.83 -29.56
CA ARG A 114 26.98 -64.78 -29.99
C ARG A 114 27.32 -65.46 -31.30
N SER A 115 27.82 -64.70 -32.27
CA SER A 115 28.19 -65.23 -33.59
C SER A 115 29.35 -66.23 -33.47
N ARG A 116 30.34 -65.91 -32.62
CA ARG A 116 31.47 -66.81 -32.33
C ARG A 116 31.05 -68.07 -31.59
N VAL A 117 30.23 -67.95 -30.55
CA VAL A 117 29.71 -69.11 -29.81
C VAL A 117 28.87 -70.02 -30.71
N ARG A 118 28.10 -69.43 -31.65
CA ARG A 118 27.36 -70.19 -32.66
C ARG A 118 28.30 -70.98 -33.58
N ALA A 119 29.36 -70.35 -34.10
CA ALA A 119 30.34 -71.04 -34.94
C ALA A 119 30.99 -72.23 -34.22
N ILE A 120 31.39 -72.04 -32.95
CA ILE A 120 31.92 -73.12 -32.10
C ILE A 120 30.91 -74.26 -31.92
N TYR A 121 29.61 -73.95 -31.81
CA TYR A 121 28.56 -74.95 -31.68
C TYR A 121 28.29 -75.70 -32.98
N GLU A 122 28.26 -75.00 -34.13
CA GLU A 122 27.98 -75.57 -35.45
C GLU A 122 29.12 -76.44 -35.99
N GLU A 123 30.37 -76.06 -35.73
CA GLU A 123 31.57 -76.81 -36.16
C GLU A 123 31.92 -77.97 -35.21
N GLY A 124 31.24 -78.08 -34.06
CA GLY A 124 31.47 -79.10 -33.03
C GLY A 124 32.56 -78.70 -32.02
N GLN A 125 32.67 -79.43 -30.90
CA GLN A 125 33.69 -79.17 -29.89
C GLN A 125 35.10 -79.40 -30.47
N VAL A 126 35.72 -78.34 -30.97
CA VAL A 126 37.10 -78.34 -31.46
C VAL A 126 38.01 -78.71 -30.29
N ASN A 127 38.59 -79.91 -30.34
CA ASN A 127 39.59 -80.31 -29.37
C ASN A 127 40.92 -79.64 -29.75
N TYR A 128 41.34 -78.63 -28.98
CA TYR A 128 42.58 -77.89 -29.25
C TYR A 128 43.81 -78.80 -29.35
N LEU A 129 43.83 -79.91 -28.61
CA LEU A 129 44.89 -80.92 -28.71
C LEU A 129 44.90 -81.60 -30.08
N GLU A 130 43.73 -81.86 -30.67
CA GLU A 130 43.61 -82.47 -32.00
C GLU A 130 44.09 -81.51 -33.09
N VAL A 131 43.74 -80.22 -33.00
CA VAL A 131 44.22 -79.18 -33.92
C VAL A 131 45.74 -79.01 -33.86
N LEU A 132 46.32 -79.12 -32.66
CA LEU A 132 47.76 -79.08 -32.45
C LEU A 132 48.45 -80.34 -32.97
N PHE A 133 47.90 -81.54 -32.74
CA PHE A 133 48.49 -82.81 -33.20
C PHE A 133 48.32 -83.09 -34.70
N GLN A 134 47.44 -82.37 -35.40
CA GLN A 134 47.33 -82.38 -36.87
C GLN A 134 48.43 -81.55 -37.57
N SER A 135 49.38 -80.98 -36.84
CA SER A 135 50.47 -80.18 -37.43
C SER A 135 51.38 -81.00 -38.35
N THR A 136 51.81 -80.44 -39.48
CA THR A 136 52.70 -81.14 -40.44
C THR A 136 54.17 -81.16 -40.03
N ASP A 137 54.61 -80.16 -39.25
CA ASP A 137 55.98 -80.00 -38.78
C ASP A 137 56.05 -79.11 -37.52
N LEU A 138 57.26 -78.95 -36.96
CA LEU A 138 57.48 -78.15 -35.74
C LEU A 138 57.15 -76.66 -35.91
N SER A 139 57.33 -76.10 -37.11
CA SER A 139 57.00 -74.70 -37.38
C SER A 139 55.49 -74.50 -37.43
N ASP A 140 54.76 -75.39 -38.12
CA ASP A 140 53.29 -75.39 -38.15
C ASP A 140 52.69 -75.58 -36.75
N PHE A 141 53.27 -76.48 -35.94
CA PHE A 141 52.87 -76.67 -34.54
C PHE A 141 53.00 -75.38 -33.72
N ILE A 142 54.15 -74.69 -33.79
CA ILE A 142 54.39 -73.44 -33.06
C ILE A 142 53.42 -72.34 -33.51
N SER A 143 53.20 -72.17 -34.82
CA SER A 143 52.24 -71.19 -35.34
C SER A 143 50.82 -71.48 -34.88
N ARG A 144 50.39 -72.75 -34.82
CA ARG A 144 49.06 -73.12 -34.30
C ARG A 144 48.93 -72.83 -32.80
N VAL A 145 49.97 -73.08 -32.00
CA VAL A 145 49.98 -72.70 -30.57
C VAL A 145 49.82 -71.19 -30.41
N GLU A 146 50.53 -70.40 -31.21
CA GLU A 146 50.47 -68.94 -31.18
C GLU A 146 49.07 -68.43 -31.58
N TYR A 147 48.49 -68.95 -32.67
CA TYR A 147 47.14 -68.58 -33.09
C TYR A 147 46.07 -68.98 -32.06
N LEU A 148 46.16 -70.18 -31.49
CA LEU A 148 45.22 -70.62 -30.46
C LEU A 148 45.34 -69.78 -29.17
N SER A 149 46.57 -69.40 -28.78
CA SER A 149 46.79 -68.54 -27.63
C SER A 149 46.20 -67.15 -27.85
N CYS A 150 46.46 -66.54 -29.00
CA CYS A 150 45.87 -65.26 -29.40
C CYS A 150 44.33 -65.32 -29.45
N LEU A 151 43.78 -66.44 -29.95
CA LEU A 151 42.35 -66.68 -30.06
C LEU A 151 41.67 -66.76 -28.68
N VAL A 152 42.27 -67.47 -27.72
CA VAL A 152 41.79 -67.59 -26.33
C VAL A 152 41.92 -66.26 -25.59
N GLU A 153 43.04 -65.55 -25.75
CA GLU A 153 43.26 -64.23 -25.15
C GLU A 153 42.24 -63.21 -25.66
N ASN A 154 41.93 -63.23 -26.96
CA ASN A 154 40.89 -62.40 -27.55
C ASN A 154 39.50 -62.71 -26.95
N ASP A 155 39.15 -63.98 -26.75
CA ASP A 155 37.88 -64.37 -26.11
C ASP A 155 37.77 -63.92 -24.66
N GLN A 156 38.85 -64.11 -23.89
CA GLN A 156 38.90 -63.63 -22.52
C GLN A 156 38.76 -62.10 -22.46
N THR A 157 39.39 -61.38 -23.40
CA THR A 157 39.28 -59.92 -23.52
C THR A 157 37.86 -59.49 -23.85
N ILE A 158 37.19 -60.12 -24.82
CA ILE A 158 35.80 -59.79 -25.19
C ILE A 158 34.86 -60.02 -24.00
N LEU A 159 35.00 -61.15 -23.29
CA LEU A 159 34.18 -61.45 -22.11
C LEU A 159 34.41 -60.46 -20.97
N SER A 160 35.68 -60.10 -20.73
CA SER A 160 36.06 -59.08 -19.75
C SER A 160 35.48 -57.72 -20.10
N ASP A 161 35.62 -57.28 -21.36
CA ASP A 161 35.09 -56.02 -21.86
C ASP A 161 33.57 -55.94 -21.73
N ILE A 162 32.84 -56.99 -22.13
CA ILE A 162 31.38 -57.06 -21.97
C ILE A 162 30.98 -56.92 -20.51
N ARG A 163 31.70 -57.59 -19.60
CA ARG A 163 31.43 -57.51 -18.16
C ARG A 163 31.66 -56.10 -17.62
N VAL A 164 32.79 -55.48 -17.96
CA VAL A 164 33.14 -54.12 -17.52
C VAL A 164 32.15 -53.09 -18.09
N GLN A 165 31.83 -53.18 -19.38
CA GLN A 165 30.87 -52.27 -20.02
C GLN A 165 29.46 -52.42 -19.48
N LYS A 166 29.03 -53.64 -19.15
CA LYS A 166 27.74 -53.86 -18.50
C LYS A 166 27.69 -53.18 -17.13
N GLN A 167 28.73 -53.36 -16.30
CA GLN A 167 28.80 -52.70 -14.99
C GLN A 167 28.82 -51.18 -15.09
N ASP A 168 29.57 -50.62 -16.04
CA ASP A 168 29.60 -49.18 -16.28
C ASP A 168 28.25 -48.64 -16.78
N LEU A 169 27.58 -49.38 -17.68
CA LEU A 169 26.24 -49.04 -18.13
C LEU A 169 25.23 -49.05 -16.99
N ASP A 170 25.27 -50.05 -16.12
CA ASP A 170 24.37 -50.14 -14.96
C ASP A 170 24.58 -48.93 -14.03
N LYS A 171 25.83 -48.56 -13.73
CA LYS A 171 26.16 -47.35 -12.97
C LYS A 171 25.66 -46.07 -13.63
N LYS A 172 25.80 -45.94 -14.96
CA LYS A 172 25.30 -44.75 -15.68
C LYS A 172 23.78 -44.67 -15.70
N LYS A 173 23.08 -45.80 -15.76
CA LYS A 173 21.61 -45.83 -15.63
C LYS A 173 21.16 -45.43 -14.23
N GLU A 174 21.84 -45.89 -13.19
CA GLU A 174 21.58 -45.44 -11.81
C GLU A 174 21.79 -43.93 -11.67
N LEU A 175 22.89 -43.40 -12.22
CA LEU A 175 23.16 -41.97 -12.24
C LEU A 175 22.10 -41.18 -13.02
N LEU A 176 21.66 -41.70 -14.17
CA LEU A 176 20.61 -41.09 -14.98
C LEU A 176 19.30 -40.96 -14.19
N VAL A 177 18.86 -42.04 -13.53
CA VAL A 177 17.64 -42.02 -12.70
C VAL A 177 17.79 -41.00 -11.58
N ALA A 178 18.92 -40.99 -10.87
CA ALA A 178 19.17 -40.02 -9.80
C ALA A 178 19.12 -38.57 -10.30
N LYS A 179 19.64 -38.30 -11.51
CA LYS A 179 19.61 -36.97 -12.14
C LYS A 179 18.22 -36.57 -12.63
N MET A 180 17.42 -37.53 -13.10
CA MET A 180 16.01 -37.29 -13.44
C MET A 180 15.20 -36.93 -12.19
N ASP A 181 15.41 -37.64 -11.08
CA ASP A 181 14.74 -37.34 -9.80
C ASP A 181 15.14 -35.95 -9.26
N GLU A 182 16.42 -35.58 -9.38
CA GLU A 182 16.92 -34.24 -9.05
C GLU A 182 16.23 -33.16 -9.90
N ALA A 183 16.17 -33.35 -11.23
CA ALA A 183 15.54 -32.41 -12.15
C ALA A 183 14.04 -32.23 -11.87
N GLU A 184 13.32 -33.32 -11.59
CA GLU A 184 11.90 -33.30 -11.23
C GLU A 184 11.67 -32.60 -9.88
N SER A 185 12.51 -32.84 -8.87
CA SER A 185 12.42 -32.13 -7.60
C SER A 185 12.63 -30.61 -7.76
N LEU A 186 13.61 -30.21 -8.56
CA LEU A 186 13.86 -28.78 -8.85
C LEU A 186 12.70 -28.13 -9.60
N LYS A 187 12.08 -28.85 -10.53
CA LYS A 187 10.89 -28.39 -11.23
C LYS A 187 9.72 -28.13 -10.28
N GLN A 188 9.43 -29.07 -9.37
CA GLN A 188 8.36 -28.91 -8.37
C GLN A 188 8.63 -27.73 -7.42
N GLN A 189 9.90 -27.52 -7.04
CA GLN A 189 10.30 -26.36 -6.24
C GLN A 189 10.08 -25.04 -7.01
N ALA A 190 10.44 -24.99 -8.30
CA ALA A 190 10.20 -23.82 -9.15
C ALA A 190 8.70 -23.52 -9.32
N GLU A 191 7.87 -24.54 -9.54
CA GLU A 191 6.41 -24.39 -9.62
C GLU A 191 5.82 -23.86 -8.30
N ALA A 192 6.29 -24.35 -7.16
CA ALA A 192 5.87 -23.86 -5.85
C ALA A 192 6.28 -22.40 -5.61
N ALA A 193 7.51 -22.03 -5.98
CA ALA A 193 8.01 -20.65 -5.89
C ALA A 193 7.20 -19.70 -6.77
N LYS A 194 6.86 -20.12 -8.00
CA LYS A 194 6.01 -19.37 -8.91
C LYS A 194 4.60 -19.14 -8.36
N ASN A 195 3.96 -20.18 -7.83
CA ASN A 195 2.63 -20.06 -7.22
C ASN A 195 2.64 -19.10 -6.01
N TYR A 196 3.70 -19.13 -5.20
CA TYR A 196 3.87 -18.20 -4.09
C TYR A 196 4.05 -16.75 -4.56
N LEU A 197 4.84 -16.54 -5.62
CA LEU A 197 5.05 -15.23 -6.24
C LEU A 197 3.74 -14.64 -6.77
N ASP A 198 2.97 -15.43 -7.51
CA ASP A 198 1.68 -15.02 -8.09
C ASP A 198 0.67 -14.65 -6.98
N SER A 199 0.60 -15.45 -5.91
CA SER A 199 -0.22 -15.15 -4.73
C SER A 199 0.20 -13.84 -4.05
N SER A 200 1.50 -13.60 -3.93
CA SER A 200 2.05 -12.40 -3.28
C SER A 200 1.81 -11.13 -4.12
N LYS A 201 1.92 -11.23 -5.45
CA LYS A 201 1.57 -10.15 -6.40
C LYS A 201 0.09 -9.80 -6.31
N SER A 202 -0.79 -10.81 -6.32
CA SER A 202 -2.24 -10.60 -6.18
C SER A 202 -2.61 -9.92 -4.86
N LYS A 203 -2.04 -10.36 -3.72
CA LYS A 203 -2.25 -9.72 -2.41
C LYS A 203 -1.84 -8.25 -2.41
N LYS A 204 -0.72 -7.90 -3.07
CA LYS A 204 -0.25 -6.52 -3.19
C LYS A 204 -1.21 -5.66 -4.01
N GLU A 205 -1.75 -6.18 -5.11
CA GLU A 205 -2.72 -5.47 -5.95
C GLU A 205 -4.03 -5.19 -5.20
N VAL A 206 -4.56 -6.19 -4.49
CA VAL A 206 -5.76 -6.03 -3.66
C VAL A 206 -5.54 -4.96 -2.58
N ALA A 207 -4.43 -5.02 -1.85
CA ALA A 207 -4.11 -4.04 -0.82
C ALA A 207 -3.96 -2.61 -1.36
N LEU A 208 -3.45 -2.45 -2.59
CA LEU A 208 -3.35 -1.14 -3.26
C LEU A 208 -4.72 -0.61 -3.67
N ALA A 209 -5.60 -1.47 -4.19
CA ALA A 209 -6.94 -1.11 -4.61
C ALA A 209 -7.80 -0.68 -3.41
N GLU A 210 -7.83 -1.49 -2.34
CA GLU A 210 -8.58 -1.19 -1.11
C GLU A 210 -8.13 0.15 -0.50
N ASN A 211 -6.82 0.39 -0.40
CA ASN A 211 -6.30 1.64 0.16
C ASN A 211 -6.71 2.87 -0.67
N LYS A 212 -6.77 2.75 -2.00
CA LYS A 212 -7.17 3.85 -2.87
C LYS A 212 -8.66 4.15 -2.76
N GLU A 213 -9.50 3.12 -2.78
CA GLU A 213 -10.96 3.25 -2.68
C GLU A 213 -11.38 3.86 -1.33
N ASP A 214 -10.80 3.39 -0.23
CA ASP A 214 -11.05 3.92 1.11
C ASP A 214 -10.64 5.40 1.23
N GLN A 215 -9.51 5.80 0.60
CA GLN A 215 -9.05 7.19 0.60
C GLN A 215 -9.96 8.11 -0.20
N GLU A 216 -10.40 7.70 -1.39
CA GLU A 216 -11.25 8.51 -2.27
C GLU A 216 -12.65 8.74 -1.65
N ALA A 217 -13.28 7.69 -1.12
CA ALA A 217 -14.60 7.80 -0.50
C ALA A 217 -14.63 8.76 0.71
N LEU A 218 -13.56 8.78 1.49
CA LEU A 218 -13.48 9.63 2.69
C LEU A 218 -13.14 11.10 2.34
N LEU A 219 -12.29 11.33 1.33
CA LEU A 219 -12.00 12.68 0.83
C LEU A 219 -13.27 13.36 0.31
N GLU A 220 -14.12 12.63 -0.41
CA GLU A 220 -15.40 13.16 -0.90
C GLU A 220 -16.34 13.54 0.26
N GLN A 221 -16.37 12.74 1.32
CA GLN A 221 -17.17 13.03 2.52
C GLN A 221 -16.67 14.31 3.23
N ILE A 222 -15.37 14.51 3.33
CA ILE A 222 -14.75 15.70 3.95
C ILE A 222 -15.05 16.96 3.14
N ASP A 223 -14.84 16.92 1.82
CA ASP A 223 -15.11 18.06 0.95
C ASP A 223 -16.61 18.46 0.96
N LYS A 224 -17.51 17.50 1.18
CA LYS A 224 -18.94 17.78 1.40
C LYS A 224 -19.18 18.52 2.73
N LEU A 225 -18.63 18.00 3.84
CA LEU A 225 -18.78 18.60 5.16
C LEU A 225 -18.17 20.01 5.24
N GLU A 226 -17.04 20.26 4.59
CA GLU A 226 -16.43 21.60 4.51
C GLU A 226 -17.31 22.61 3.77
N ARG A 227 -17.97 22.19 2.67
CA ARG A 227 -18.92 23.04 1.93
C ARG A 227 -20.13 23.40 2.79
N ASP A 228 -20.70 22.42 3.47
CA ASP A 228 -21.86 22.62 4.35
C ASP A 228 -21.52 23.55 5.53
N SER A 229 -20.32 23.42 6.11
CA SER A 229 -19.82 24.30 7.18
C SER A 229 -19.64 25.75 6.72
N LYS A 230 -19.02 25.98 5.55
CA LYS A 230 -18.83 27.33 4.97
C LYS A 230 -20.16 28.03 4.65
N ALA A 231 -21.13 27.27 4.13
CA ALA A 231 -22.47 27.78 3.84
C ALA A 231 -23.19 28.22 5.12
N LEU A 232 -23.07 27.42 6.19
CA LEU A 232 -23.70 27.72 7.48
C LEU A 232 -23.01 28.89 8.20
N GLU A 233 -21.68 29.02 8.12
CA GLU A 233 -20.96 30.16 8.68
C GLU A 233 -21.38 31.48 8.02
N SER A 234 -21.56 31.47 6.70
CA SER A 234 -22.06 32.63 5.95
C SER A 234 -23.46 33.04 6.42
N LYS A 235 -24.32 32.05 6.70
CA LYS A 235 -25.69 32.24 7.21
C LYS A 235 -25.71 32.80 8.64
N ILE A 236 -24.87 32.27 9.54
CA ILE A 236 -24.75 32.76 10.92
C ILE A 236 -24.28 34.21 10.93
N ARG A 237 -23.32 34.55 10.08
CA ARG A 237 -22.81 35.92 9.95
C ARG A 237 -23.85 36.90 9.44
N GLU A 238 -24.70 36.47 8.50
CA GLU A 238 -25.85 37.24 8.03
C GLU A 238 -26.83 37.52 9.19
N LEU A 239 -27.12 36.51 10.01
CA LEU A 239 -28.02 36.62 11.16
C LEU A 239 -27.45 37.48 12.29
N GLN A 240 -26.12 37.45 12.52
CA GLN A 240 -25.43 38.25 13.53
C GLN A 240 -25.25 39.73 13.16
N LYS A 241 -25.37 40.08 11.87
CA LYS A 241 -25.28 41.46 11.36
C LYS A 241 -26.33 42.40 11.98
N ASN A 242 -27.42 41.83 12.49
CA ASN A 242 -28.52 42.59 13.09
C ASN A 242 -28.32 42.87 14.60
N ASN A 243 -27.17 42.51 15.19
CA ASN A 243 -27.01 42.53 16.65
C ASN A 243 -25.65 43.01 17.20
N THR A 244 -24.88 43.84 16.50
CA THR A 244 -23.58 44.32 17.03
C THR A 244 -23.46 45.84 17.11
N GLY A 245 -23.37 46.32 18.35
CA GLY A 245 -22.83 47.63 18.68
C GLY A 245 -21.31 47.68 18.43
N GLY A 246 -20.90 48.82 17.88
CA GLY A 246 -19.55 49.38 17.71
C GLY A 246 -18.37 48.70 18.43
N VAL A 247 -17.78 47.68 17.81
CA VAL A 247 -16.37 47.32 18.04
C VAL A 247 -15.56 47.87 16.86
N THR A 248 -14.55 48.70 17.14
CA THR A 248 -13.64 49.30 16.15
C THR A 248 -12.20 48.86 16.42
N GLY A 249 -11.95 47.56 16.46
CA GLY A 249 -10.61 47.01 16.70
C GLY A 249 -9.77 46.97 15.42
N THR A 250 -8.49 47.33 15.50
CA THR A 250 -7.48 47.07 14.46
C THR A 250 -6.69 45.80 14.80
N VAL A 251 -6.36 44.98 13.81
CA VAL A 251 -5.43 43.85 13.95
C VAL A 251 -4.01 44.40 13.82
N SER A 252 -3.24 44.39 14.91
CA SER A 252 -1.90 44.98 14.96
C SER A 252 -0.92 44.29 15.92
N VAL A 253 -1.39 43.32 16.72
CA VAL A 253 -0.55 42.56 17.65
C VAL A 253 -0.18 41.20 17.07
N TRP A 254 1.11 40.87 17.04
CA TRP A 254 1.57 39.57 16.58
C TRP A 254 1.04 38.45 17.50
N PRO A 255 0.38 37.40 16.96
CA PRO A 255 -0.43 36.49 17.76
C PRO A 255 0.36 35.41 18.53
N ALA A 256 1.65 35.23 18.22
CA ALA A 256 2.55 34.28 18.88
C ALA A 256 3.76 34.99 19.51
N PRO A 257 3.63 35.53 20.75
CA PRO A 257 4.70 36.30 21.38
C PRO A 257 6.00 35.51 21.51
N GLY A 258 7.11 36.08 21.02
CA GLY A 258 8.43 35.44 21.07
C GLY A 258 8.73 34.49 19.90
N TYR A 259 7.78 34.21 19.01
CA TYR A 259 7.95 33.29 17.89
C TYR A 259 7.56 33.95 16.56
N LYS A 260 8.55 34.23 15.71
CA LYS A 260 8.35 34.92 14.41
C LYS A 260 8.61 34.05 13.18
N TYR A 261 9.01 32.79 13.37
CA TYR A 261 9.33 31.89 12.26
C TYR A 261 8.05 31.38 11.60
N ILE A 262 7.88 31.68 10.31
CA ILE A 262 6.76 31.20 9.49
C ILE A 262 7.17 29.89 8.84
N THR A 263 6.48 28.81 9.20
CA THR A 263 6.71 27.47 8.62
C THR A 263 5.97 27.29 7.29
N SER A 264 4.88 28.05 7.08
CA SER A 264 4.10 28.03 5.85
C SER A 264 3.39 29.35 5.62
N THR A 265 3.49 29.89 4.40
CA THR A 265 2.90 31.19 4.03
C THR A 265 1.47 31.04 3.49
N PHE A 266 0.71 32.14 3.49
CA PHE A 266 -0.57 32.22 2.78
C PHE A 266 -0.37 32.02 1.26
N GLY A 267 -1.27 31.30 0.60
CA GLY A 267 -1.23 31.07 -0.84
C GLY A 267 -1.45 29.61 -1.26
N TYR A 268 -1.54 29.37 -2.57
CA TYR A 268 -1.75 28.01 -3.08
C TYR A 268 -0.51 27.14 -2.88
N ARG A 269 -0.71 25.95 -2.30
CA ARG A 269 0.35 24.98 -2.07
C ARG A 269 -0.19 23.56 -2.18
N VAL A 270 0.72 22.59 -2.33
CA VAL A 270 0.40 21.18 -2.17
C VAL A 270 0.16 20.92 -0.69
N HIS A 271 -1.05 20.48 -0.34
CA HIS A 271 -1.42 20.18 1.02
C HIS A 271 -0.59 19.00 1.55
N PRO A 272 0.03 19.10 2.74
CA PRO A 272 1.02 18.12 3.20
C PRO A 272 0.42 16.72 3.43
N ILE A 273 -0.87 16.66 3.77
CA ILE A 273 -1.61 15.43 4.07
C ILE A 273 -2.32 14.91 2.80
N THR A 274 -3.29 15.65 2.28
CA THR A 274 -4.08 15.23 1.09
C THR A 274 -3.32 15.27 -0.25
N LYS A 275 -2.12 15.88 -0.31
CA LYS A 275 -1.33 16.10 -1.54
C LYS A 275 -2.04 16.85 -2.67
N GLN A 276 -3.20 17.43 -2.40
CA GLN A 276 -3.95 18.26 -3.36
C GLN A 276 -3.39 19.67 -3.41
N TYR A 277 -3.45 20.31 -4.58
CA TYR A 277 -3.16 21.74 -4.71
C TYR A 277 -4.33 22.55 -4.15
N LYS A 278 -4.19 23.08 -2.94
CA LYS A 278 -5.23 23.84 -2.21
C LYS A 278 -4.67 25.18 -1.71
N LEU A 279 -5.55 26.16 -1.57
CA LEU A 279 -5.21 27.45 -0.97
C LEU A 279 -4.95 27.28 0.53
N HIS A 280 -3.78 27.72 0.99
CA HIS A 280 -3.51 27.92 2.40
C HIS A 280 -4.06 29.28 2.82
N THR A 281 -5.09 29.28 3.66
CA THR A 281 -5.92 30.43 4.00
C THR A 281 -5.34 31.31 5.12
N GLY A 282 -4.19 30.93 5.68
CA GLY A 282 -3.49 31.66 6.72
C GLY A 282 -1.98 31.53 6.64
N VAL A 283 -1.30 31.85 7.75
CA VAL A 283 0.12 31.58 7.96
C VAL A 283 0.30 30.58 9.10
N ASP A 284 1.23 29.66 8.94
CA ASP A 284 1.62 28.74 10.01
C ASP A 284 2.86 29.32 10.71
N ILE A 285 2.72 29.65 11.99
CA ILE A 285 3.78 30.22 12.82
C ILE A 285 4.34 29.12 13.72
N GLY A 286 5.60 28.76 13.50
CA GLY A 286 6.28 27.73 14.27
C GLY A 286 6.51 28.18 15.71
N ALA A 287 5.94 27.44 16.67
CA ALA A 287 6.06 27.69 18.09
C ALA A 287 5.94 26.37 18.88
N PRO A 288 6.61 26.22 20.02
CA PRO A 288 6.56 24.99 20.81
C PRO A 288 5.17 24.76 21.38
N TYR A 289 4.82 23.49 21.58
CA TYR A 289 3.57 23.09 22.22
C TYR A 289 3.41 23.80 23.57
N GLY A 290 2.24 24.40 23.82
CA GLY A 290 1.96 25.15 25.04
C GLY A 290 2.41 26.62 25.02
N ALA A 291 3.05 27.11 23.96
CA ALA A 291 3.34 28.53 23.81
C ALA A 291 2.05 29.37 23.84
N LYS A 292 2.10 30.58 24.42
CA LYS A 292 0.92 31.46 24.53
C LYS A 292 0.48 31.96 23.14
N ILE A 293 -0.83 31.96 22.92
CA ILE A 293 -1.48 32.62 21.78
C ILE A 293 -2.24 33.83 22.32
N VAL A 294 -2.05 34.99 21.70
CA VAL A 294 -2.70 36.24 22.09
C VAL A 294 -3.62 36.79 21.00
N ALA A 295 -4.64 37.53 21.40
CA ALA A 295 -5.53 38.21 20.46
C ALA A 295 -4.77 39.28 19.68
N ALA A 296 -4.82 39.21 18.35
CA ALA A 296 -4.14 40.12 17.44
C ALA A 296 -4.78 41.53 17.39
N GLY A 297 -6.00 41.65 17.90
CA GLY A 297 -6.75 42.90 18.07
C GLY A 297 -7.81 42.77 19.16
N SER A 298 -8.36 43.88 19.63
CA SER A 298 -9.52 43.86 20.54
C SER A 298 -10.78 43.40 19.80
N GLY A 299 -11.63 42.61 20.45
CA GLY A 299 -12.82 42.09 19.79
C GLY A 299 -13.68 41.19 20.67
N THR A 300 -14.69 40.58 20.06
CA THR A 300 -15.57 39.60 20.71
C THR A 300 -15.33 38.22 20.11
N VAL A 301 -15.17 37.23 20.97
CA VAL A 301 -15.03 35.83 20.55
C VAL A 301 -16.34 35.35 19.97
N VAL A 302 -16.39 35.14 18.66
CA VAL A 302 -17.58 34.62 17.95
C VAL A 302 -17.56 33.11 17.82
N PHE A 303 -16.39 32.49 18.00
CA PHE A 303 -16.23 31.04 18.03
C PHE A 303 -15.10 30.63 18.99
N SER A 304 -15.33 29.59 19.79
CA SER A 304 -14.30 28.96 20.63
C SER A 304 -14.64 27.48 20.79
N GLY A 305 -13.98 26.63 20.02
CA GLY A 305 -14.37 25.22 19.90
C GLY A 305 -13.41 24.43 19.04
N TRP A 306 -13.84 23.25 18.61
CA TRP A 306 -13.17 22.50 17.54
C TRP A 306 -13.73 22.94 16.20
N TYR A 307 -12.91 23.33 15.23
CA TYR A 307 -13.33 23.93 13.95
C TYR A 307 -12.65 23.24 12.77
N GLY A 308 -13.11 22.04 12.46
CA GLY A 308 -12.63 21.27 11.32
C GLY A 308 -11.12 21.02 11.29
N ALA A 309 -10.53 21.17 10.10
CA ALA A 309 -9.09 21.04 9.87
C ALA A 309 -8.23 21.97 10.75
N TYR A 310 -8.77 23.08 11.28
CA TYR A 310 -8.06 23.97 12.19
C TYR A 310 -7.97 23.42 13.63
N GLY A 311 -8.58 22.27 13.96
CA GLY A 311 -8.52 21.70 15.30
C GLY A 311 -9.19 22.58 16.35
N ASN A 312 -8.62 22.66 17.56
CA ASN A 312 -9.09 23.65 18.53
C ASN A 312 -8.80 25.06 17.99
N ALA A 313 -9.86 25.84 17.82
CA ALA A 313 -9.75 27.17 17.26
C ALA A 313 -10.58 28.20 18.01
N ILE A 314 -10.17 29.45 17.83
CA ILE A 314 -10.89 30.64 18.27
C ILE A 314 -11.06 31.55 17.06
N ILE A 315 -12.24 32.13 16.90
CA ILE A 315 -12.48 33.22 15.95
C ILE A 315 -12.90 34.45 16.74
N ILE A 316 -12.21 35.57 16.51
CA ILE A 316 -12.50 36.86 17.13
C ILE A 316 -13.00 37.80 16.06
N ASP A 317 -14.17 38.40 16.27
CA ASP A 317 -14.66 39.51 15.48
C ASP A 317 -14.14 40.83 16.06
N HIS A 318 -13.44 41.60 15.24
CA HIS A 318 -12.88 42.90 15.60
C HIS A 318 -13.80 44.06 15.18
N GLY A 319 -14.93 43.76 14.55
CA GLY A 319 -15.78 44.73 13.89
C GLY A 319 -15.21 45.17 12.54
N ASN A 320 -15.89 46.10 11.86
CA ASN A 320 -15.57 46.51 10.48
C ASN A 320 -15.39 45.35 9.50
N LYS A 321 -16.08 44.22 9.77
CA LYS A 321 -16.03 42.98 9.01
C LYS A 321 -14.65 42.31 8.96
N ILE A 322 -13.78 42.64 9.92
CA ILE A 322 -12.49 41.99 10.13
C ILE A 322 -12.63 40.97 11.24
N SER A 323 -12.22 39.73 10.98
CA SER A 323 -12.08 38.70 11.99
C SER A 323 -10.74 38.00 11.90
N THR A 324 -10.30 37.41 13.01
CA THR A 324 -9.08 36.60 13.07
C THR A 324 -9.41 35.18 13.51
N LEU A 325 -8.75 34.19 12.90
CA LEU A 325 -8.84 32.79 13.28
C LEU A 325 -7.50 32.34 13.84
N TYR A 326 -7.54 31.64 14.97
CA TYR A 326 -6.39 31.03 15.64
C TYR A 326 -6.64 29.53 15.69
N GLY A 327 -5.85 28.74 14.97
CA GLY A 327 -6.01 27.30 14.83
C GLY A 327 -4.90 26.48 15.50
N HIS A 328 -5.08 25.18 15.47
CA HIS A 328 -4.22 24.11 15.99
C HIS A 328 -3.91 24.21 17.49
N MET A 329 -4.77 24.85 18.27
CA MET A 329 -4.52 25.11 19.69
C MET A 329 -4.49 23.80 20.51
N SER A 330 -3.67 23.73 21.56
CA SER A 330 -3.73 22.65 22.55
C SER A 330 -4.89 22.84 23.51
N SER A 331 -5.12 24.10 23.92
CA SER A 331 -6.23 24.50 24.77
C SER A 331 -6.64 25.96 24.50
N ARG A 332 -7.91 26.26 24.76
CA ARG A 332 -8.52 27.59 24.63
C ARG A 332 -8.72 28.17 26.02
N ALA A 333 -8.45 29.46 26.18
CA ALA A 333 -8.54 30.18 27.45
C ALA A 333 -9.76 31.11 27.55
N VAL A 334 -10.55 31.24 26.47
CA VAL A 334 -11.72 32.13 26.40
C VAL A 334 -12.90 31.42 25.75
N ALA A 335 -14.13 31.77 26.15
CA ALA A 335 -15.39 31.20 25.65
C ALA A 335 -16.05 32.13 24.62
N VAL A 336 -17.03 31.61 23.86
CA VAL A 336 -17.87 32.41 22.97
C VAL A 336 -18.53 33.56 23.73
N ASN A 337 -18.70 34.71 23.09
CA ASN A 337 -19.20 35.99 23.63
C ASN A 337 -18.28 36.68 24.65
N THR A 338 -17.05 36.19 24.85
CA THR A 338 -16.05 36.91 25.66
C THR A 338 -15.48 38.09 24.88
N THR A 339 -15.48 39.29 25.45
CA THR A 339 -14.71 40.42 24.92
C THR A 339 -13.24 40.29 25.36
N VAL A 340 -12.32 40.48 24.42
CA VAL A 340 -10.88 40.36 24.65
C VAL A 340 -10.15 41.63 24.20
N ALA A 341 -9.10 42.01 24.93
CA ALA A 341 -8.19 43.08 24.56
C ALA A 341 -7.08 42.57 23.62
N ALA A 342 -6.51 43.46 22.80
CA ALA A 342 -5.34 43.13 22.01
C ALA A 342 -4.18 42.70 22.94
N GLY A 343 -3.49 41.61 22.61
CA GLY A 343 -2.43 41.04 23.44
C GLY A 343 -2.91 40.16 24.61
N GLN A 344 -4.23 40.07 24.86
CA GLN A 344 -4.77 39.15 25.86
C GLN A 344 -4.52 37.70 25.45
N THR A 345 -4.08 36.85 26.39
CA THR A 345 -3.94 35.41 26.14
C THR A 345 -5.30 34.77 25.90
N ILE A 346 -5.45 34.12 24.76
CA ILE A 346 -6.69 33.46 24.33
C ILE A 346 -6.55 31.93 24.26
N GLY A 347 -5.34 31.41 24.34
CA GLY A 347 -5.07 29.98 24.50
C GLY A 347 -3.62 29.65 24.23
N TYR A 348 -3.37 28.40 23.83
CA TYR A 348 -2.02 27.85 23.76
C TYR A 348 -1.79 27.03 22.50
N VAL A 349 -0.58 27.12 21.94
CA VAL A 349 -0.14 26.40 20.75
C VAL A 349 -0.25 24.90 20.98
N GLY A 350 -0.65 24.17 19.94
CA GLY A 350 -0.74 22.72 19.96
C GLY A 350 -0.48 22.13 18.58
N SER A 351 -1.01 20.93 18.37
CA SER A 351 -0.95 20.21 17.10
C SER A 351 -2.27 19.46 16.90
N THR A 352 -3.39 20.18 17.02
CA THR A 352 -4.75 19.63 16.87
C THR A 352 -5.29 19.89 15.46
N GLY A 353 -6.25 19.10 14.96
CA GLY A 353 -6.71 19.20 13.58
C GLY A 353 -5.69 18.68 12.57
N TRP A 354 -5.66 19.23 11.36
CA TRP A 354 -4.75 18.84 10.27
C TRP A 354 -3.38 19.49 10.43
N SER A 355 -2.67 19.08 11.48
CA SER A 355 -1.34 19.58 11.79
C SER A 355 -0.32 18.43 11.85
N THR A 356 0.84 18.63 11.22
CA THR A 356 1.95 17.66 11.23
C THR A 356 2.98 17.96 12.33
N GLY A 357 2.75 18.96 13.18
CA GLY A 357 3.66 19.36 14.25
C GLY A 357 3.22 20.66 14.93
N ALA A 358 3.79 20.97 16.11
CA ALA A 358 3.33 22.12 16.89
C ALA A 358 3.53 23.48 16.15
N HIS A 359 2.43 24.21 15.93
CA HIS A 359 2.42 25.54 15.33
C HIS A 359 1.08 26.26 15.58
N LEU A 360 1.05 27.58 15.38
CA LEU A 360 -0.18 28.37 15.31
C LEU A 360 -0.56 28.60 13.84
N HIS A 361 -1.71 28.12 13.42
CA HIS A 361 -2.31 28.59 12.17
C HIS A 361 -3.09 29.88 12.43
N PHE A 362 -2.74 30.96 11.73
CA PHE A 362 -3.34 32.27 11.93
C PHE A 362 -3.92 32.83 10.63
N GLU A 363 -5.17 33.27 10.68
CA GLU A 363 -5.83 33.93 9.55
C GLU A 363 -6.32 35.32 9.92
N VAL A 364 -6.30 36.22 8.94
CA VAL A 364 -7.07 37.47 8.97
C VAL A 364 -8.09 37.41 7.84
N ARG A 365 -9.38 37.51 8.19
CA ARG A 365 -10.48 37.47 7.24
C ARG A 365 -11.09 38.86 7.12
N LYS A 366 -11.24 39.35 5.88
CA LYS A 366 -11.96 40.59 5.55
C LYS A 366 -13.19 40.25 4.74
N ASP A 367 -14.34 40.74 5.17
CA ASP A 367 -15.63 40.36 4.57
C ASP A 367 -15.82 38.82 4.55
N GLY A 368 -15.15 38.08 5.45
CA GLY A 368 -15.29 36.62 5.59
C GLY A 368 -14.38 35.84 4.64
N THR A 369 -13.69 36.53 3.74
CA THR A 369 -12.68 35.94 2.87
C THR A 369 -11.30 36.01 3.55
N PRO A 370 -10.55 34.90 3.60
CA PRO A 370 -9.18 34.91 4.07
C PRO A 370 -8.29 35.86 3.25
N THR A 371 -7.48 36.65 3.93
CA THR A 371 -6.50 37.58 3.35
C THR A 371 -5.12 37.24 3.87
N ASN A 372 -4.06 37.65 3.18
CA ASN A 372 -2.69 37.43 3.64
C ASN A 372 -2.47 38.12 5.00
N PRO A 373 -2.26 37.37 6.10
CA PRO A 373 -2.05 37.94 7.43
C PRO A 373 -0.82 38.84 7.53
N MET A 374 0.18 38.63 6.67
CA MET A 374 1.40 39.44 6.65
C MET A 374 1.18 40.88 6.18
N ALA A 375 0.02 41.21 5.61
CA ALA A 375 -0.31 42.59 5.24
C ALA A 375 -0.70 43.48 6.44
N TYR A 376 -0.83 42.89 7.63
CA TYR A 376 -1.26 43.58 8.86
C TYR A 376 -0.12 43.77 9.88
N PHE A 377 1.10 43.33 9.57
CA PHE A 377 2.26 43.32 10.48
C PHE A 377 3.54 43.85 9.85
#